data_AF-X0WX59-F1
#
_entry.id   AF-X0WX59-F1
#
_cell.length_a   1.000
_cell.length_b   1.000
_cell.length_c   1.000
_cell.angle_alpha   90.00
_cell.angle_beta   90.00
_cell.angle_gamma   90.00
#
_symmetry.space_group_name_H-M   'P 1'
#
loop_
_entity.id
_entity.type
_entity.pdbx_description
1 polymer ?
#
loop_
_entity_poly.entity_id
_entity_poly.type
_entity_poly.pdbx_seq_one_letter_code
_entity_poly.pdbx_strand_id
1 'polypeptide(L)' 'MARKKISPTENKREKFLRLATQRTNEALGRLRILGNCSNRQIYDYNETDVDKIFSAIDKKLREVRSKFHFPKKEEFKL' A
#
# COMPACT_ATOMS: atom_id res chain seq x y z
N MET A 1 -28.26 4.67 5.78
CA MET A 1 -26.80 4.56 6.00
C MET A 1 -26.49 5.07 7.40
N ALA A 2 -26.26 4.16 8.36
CA ALA A 2 -26.04 4.55 9.75
C ALA A 2 -24.69 5.25 9.91
N ARG A 3 -24.71 6.54 10.30
CA ARG A 3 -23.51 7.25 10.74
C ARG A 3 -23.05 6.62 12.05
N LYS A 4 -21.93 5.90 12.02
CA LYS A 4 -21.36 5.25 13.20
C LYS A 4 -21.00 6.32 14.23
N LYS A 5 -21.64 6.24 15.39
CA LYS A 5 -21.49 7.12 16.56
C LYS A 5 -20.01 7.15 16.96
N ILE A 6 -19.39 8.32 16.92
CA ILE A 6 -18.01 8.54 17.33
C ILE A 6 -17.98 8.47 18.87
N SER A 7 -17.38 7.43 19.43
CA SER A 7 -17.04 7.38 20.86
C SER A 7 -15.81 8.28 21.11
N PRO A 8 -15.66 8.89 22.30
CA PRO A 8 -14.70 9.99 22.52
C PRO A 8 -13.22 9.57 22.46
N THR A 9 -12.92 8.27 22.45
CA THR A 9 -11.56 7.74 22.32
C THR A 9 -11.62 6.42 21.54
N GLU A 10 -11.08 6.40 20.32
CA GLU A 10 -10.95 5.15 19.57
C GLU A 10 -9.92 4.25 20.27
N ASN A 11 -10.20 2.94 20.39
CA ASN A 11 -9.19 2.02 20.89
C ASN A 11 -8.12 1.73 19.81
N LYS A 12 -6.96 1.17 20.21
CA LYS A 12 -5.83 0.91 19.27
C LYS A 12 -6.25 0.07 18.05
N ARG A 13 -7.18 -0.88 18.22
CA ARG A 13 -7.67 -1.74 17.14
C ARG A 13 -8.57 -0.98 16.18
N GLU A 14 -9.48 -0.15 16.70
CA GLU A 14 -10.36 0.71 15.90
C GLU A 14 -9.57 1.75 15.11
N LYS A 15 -8.58 2.39 15.75
CA LYS A 15 -7.61 3.28 15.11
C LYS A 15 -6.94 2.60 13.92
N PHE A 16 -6.41 1.40 14.15
CA PHE A 16 -5.75 0.62 13.11
C PHE A 16 -6.71 0.32 11.96
N LEU A 17 -7.91 -0.20 12.24
CA LEU A 17 -8.89 -0.53 11.21
C LEU A 17 -9.28 0.70 10.37
N ARG A 18 -9.54 1.84 11.00
CA ARG A 18 -9.90 3.08 10.32
C ARG A 18 -8.77 3.55 9.42
N LEU A 19 -7.56 3.68 9.96
CA LEU A 19 -6.41 4.19 9.21
C LEU A 19 -5.95 3.22 8.13
N ALA A 20 -5.92 1.91 8.41
CA ALA A 20 -5.52 0.90 7.44
C ALA A 20 -6.51 0.84 6.28
N THR A 21 -7.82 0.87 6.55
CA THR A 21 -8.85 0.92 5.51
C THR A 21 -8.70 2.15 4.63
N GLN A 22 -8.61 3.33 5.25
CA GLN A 22 -8.46 4.59 4.51
C GLN A 22 -7.21 4.57 3.61
N ARG A 23 -6.04 4.24 4.18
CA ARG A 23 -4.77 4.23 3.45
C ARG A 23 -4.73 3.17 2.35
N THR A 24 -5.37 2.02 2.57
CA THR A 24 -5.46 0.97 1.55
C THR A 24 -6.29 1.44 0.37
N ASN A 25 -7.45 2.06 0.62
CA ASN A 25 -8.28 2.62 -0.44
C ASN A 25 -7.56 3.73 -1.23
N GLU A 26 -6.82 4.60 -0.53
CA GLU A 26 -5.99 5.61 -1.19
C GLU A 26 -4.92 4.97 -2.10
N ALA A 27 -4.21 3.94 -1.62
CA ALA A 27 -3.21 3.23 -2.41
C ALA A 27 -3.82 2.55 -3.65
N LEU A 28 -4.95 1.84 -3.49
CA LEU A 28 -5.67 1.22 -4.60
C LEU A 28 -6.17 2.27 -5.60
N GLY A 29 -6.63 3.43 -5.11
CA GLY A 29 -7.03 4.54 -5.96
C GLY A 29 -5.87 5.08 -6.81
N ARG A 30 -4.67 5.21 -6.24
CA ARG A 30 -3.47 5.64 -6.97
C ARG A 30 -3.04 4.60 -8.01
N LEU A 31 -3.08 3.31 -7.68
CA LEU A 31 -2.79 2.23 -8.63
C LEU A 31 -3.79 2.22 -9.79
N ARG A 32 -5.08 2.46 -9.53
CA ARG A 32 -6.10 2.61 -10.59
C ARG A 32 -5.76 3.77 -11.54
N ILE A 33 -5.39 4.94 -11.00
CA ILE A 33 -5.01 6.10 -11.81
C ILE A 33 -3.77 5.79 -12.64
N LEU A 34 -2.75 5.14 -12.05
CA LEU A 34 -1.56 4.69 -12.77
C LEU A 34 -1.92 3.73 -13.92
N GLY A 35 -2.90 2.84 -13.70
CA GLY A 35 -3.41 1.94 -14.74
C GLY A 35 -3.93 2.65 -15.99
N ASN A 36 -4.42 3.89 -15.87
CA ASN A 36 -4.85 4.67 -17.04
C ASN A 36 -3.70 5.01 -18.00
N CYS A 37 -2.46 5.01 -17.53
CA CYS A 37 -1.27 5.21 -18.36
C CYS A 37 -1.00 4.03 -19.31
N SER A 38 -1.68 2.89 -19.15
CA SER A 38 -1.60 1.75 -20.08
C SER A 38 -2.20 2.02 -21.46
N ASN A 39 -2.91 3.15 -21.64
CA ASN A 39 -3.48 3.49 -22.93
C ASN A 39 -2.38 3.95 -23.92
N ARG A 40 -1.91 3.00 -24.75
CA ARG A 40 -0.91 3.23 -25.80
C ARG A 40 -1.36 4.20 -26.91
N GLN A 41 -2.65 4.51 -27.02
CA GLN A 41 -3.13 5.52 -27.97
C GLN A 41 -2.84 6.96 -27.48
N ILE A 42 -2.72 7.15 -26.17
CA ILE A 42 -2.47 8.47 -25.55
C ILE A 42 -1.01 8.60 -25.14
N TYR A 43 -0.39 7.51 -24.71
CA TYR A 43 0.96 7.50 -24.15
C TYR A 43 1.87 6.57 -24.91
N ASP A 44 3.10 7.02 -25.15
CA ASP A 44 4.18 6.17 -25.65
C ASP A 44 5.01 5.69 -24.46
N TYR A 45 5.20 4.38 -24.37
CA TYR A 45 6.01 3.73 -23.35
C TYR A 45 6.50 2.38 -23.86
N ASN A 46 7.67 1.97 -23.42
CA ASN A 46 8.22 0.64 -23.70
C ASN A 46 8.13 -0.26 -22.45
N GLU A 47 8.46 -1.53 -22.63
CA GLU A 47 8.44 -2.50 -21.52
C GLU A 47 9.43 -2.14 -20.40
N THR A 48 10.56 -1.50 -20.71
CA THR A 48 11.53 -1.06 -19.69
C THR A 48 10.93 0.02 -18.78
N ASP A 49 10.09 0.90 -19.31
CA ASP A 49 9.39 1.91 -18.49
C ASP A 49 8.39 1.25 -17.54
N VAL A 50 7.64 0.26 -18.04
CA VAL A 50 6.69 -0.54 -17.24
C VAL A 50 7.42 -1.28 -16.13
N ASP A 51 8.52 -1.96 -16.46
CA ASP A 51 9.34 -2.70 -15.51
C ASP A 51 9.89 -1.82 -14.39
N LYS A 52 10.38 -0.62 -14.72
CA LYS A 52 10.88 0.35 -13.73
C LYS A 52 9.77 0.79 -12.77
N ILE A 53 8.58 1.09 -13.29
CA ILE A 53 7.42 1.49 -12.50
C ILE A 53 7.06 0.40 -11.50
N PHE A 54 6.86 -0.84 -11.96
CA PHE A 54 6.43 -1.93 -11.09
C PHE A 54 7.52 -2.42 -10.16
N SER A 55 8.80 -2.41 -10.57
CA SER A 55 9.93 -2.71 -9.69
C SER A 55 10.00 -1.76 -8.48
N ALA A 56 9.76 -0.47 -8.71
CA ALA A 56 9.73 0.52 -7.63
C ALA A 56 8.55 0.28 -6.67
N ILE A 57 7.36 -0.02 -7.20
CA ILE A 57 6.16 -0.33 -6.40
C ILE A 57 6.39 -1.60 -5.58
N ASP A 58 6.89 -2.67 -6.19
CA ASP A 58 7.13 -3.96 -5.54
C ASP A 58 8.17 -3.84 -4.43
N LYS A 59 9.27 -3.12 -4.67
CA LYS A 59 10.24 -2.82 -3.63
C LYS A 59 9.55 -2.14 -2.44
N LYS A 60 8.70 -1.15 -2.70
CA LYS A 60 8.00 -0.45 -1.62
C LYS A 60 7.00 -1.33 -0.89
N LEU A 61 6.28 -2.20 -1.61
CA LEU A 61 5.37 -3.17 -1.01
C LEU A 61 6.11 -4.14 -0.08
N ARG A 62 7.27 -4.65 -0.50
CA ARG A 62 8.12 -5.52 0.34
C ARG A 62 8.58 -4.79 1.60
N GLU A 63 9.08 -3.56 1.48
CA GLU A 63 9.48 -2.72 2.63
C GLU A 63 8.33 -2.43 3.61
N VAL A 64 7.12 -2.20 3.11
CA VAL A 64 5.97 -1.93 3.98
C VAL A 64 5.48 -3.21 4.64
N ARG A 65 5.41 -4.33 3.90
CA ARG A 65 5.01 -5.64 4.44
C ARG A 65 5.98 -6.11 5.52
N SER A 66 7.28 -5.90 5.36
CA SER A 66 8.26 -6.32 6.37
C SER A 66 8.04 -5.64 7.72
N LYS A 67 7.51 -4.40 7.77
CA LYS A 67 7.18 -3.72 9.04
C LYS A 67 6.07 -4.40 9.85
N PHE A 68 5.25 -5.23 9.22
CA PHE A 68 4.24 -6.03 9.92
C PHE A 68 4.77 -7.36 10.45
N HIS A 69 5.93 -7.79 9.96
CA HIS A 69 6.61 -9.00 10.38
C HIS A 69 7.74 -8.53 11.30
N PHE A 70 7.50 -8.49 12.61
CA PHE A 70 8.57 -8.24 13.56
C PHE A 70 9.67 -9.28 13.32
N PRO A 71 10.92 -8.89 12.99
CA PRO A 71 11.99 -9.86 12.98
C PRO A 71 12.10 -10.41 14.40
N LYS A 72 11.87 -11.71 14.59
CA LYS A 72 12.41 -12.37 15.78
C LYS A 72 13.90 -12.05 15.76
N LYS A 73 14.44 -11.54 16.87
CA LYS A 73 15.89 -11.47 17.06
C LYS A 73 16.40 -12.89 16.91
N GLU A 74 16.90 -13.25 15.74
CA GLU A 74 17.74 -14.44 15.61
C GLU A 74 19.11 -14.01 16.11
N GLU A 75 19.47 -14.51 17.30
CA GLU A 75 20.85 -14.45 17.76
C GLU A 75 21.68 -15.28 16.80
N PHE A 76 22.53 -14.61 16.02
CA PHE A 76 23.56 -15.27 15.24
C PHE A 76 24.46 -16.07 16.19
N LYS A 77 24.60 -17.37 15.91
CA LYS A 77 25.58 -18.25 16.56
C LYS A 77 26.48 -18.82 15.47
N LEU A 78 27.80 -18.76 15.71
CA LEU A 78 28.85 -19.36 14.88
C LEU A 78 28.76 -20.89 14.91
#